data_AF-A0A151JMH3-F1
#
_entry.id   AF-A0A151JMH3-F1
#
_cell.length_a   1.000
_cell.length_b   1.000
_cell.length_c   1.000
_cell.angle_alpha   90.00
_cell.angle_beta   90.00
_cell.angle_gamma   90.00
#
_symmetry.space_group_name_H-M   'P 1'
#
loop_
_entity.id
_entity.type
_entity.pdbx_description
1 polymer ?
#
loop_
_entity_poly.entity_id
_entity_poly.type
_entity_poly.pdbx_seq_one_letter_code
_entity_poly.pdbx_strand_id
1 'polypeptide(L)'
;MTEILERALAPLMVIGGFCNLGVFEYPVGQLRTYISCLYALVKCSLLIYFFYYPSYTNAFLTSGTIWIDDIVSLATIILILISICRFKELKTCLRELAIVNHTLEVLGTPKEYHRLRNWIIQIIMGWIVYVFYQLTINSFLIMLYLKNGIDFNLFVVAIYVALLDDYPSNVIALSALISAAILGLVLYMCIYLLFKLFLLTLCVKIFTV
;
A
#
# COMPACT_ATOMS: atom_id res chain seq x y z
N MET A 1 11.91 13.16 17.66
CA MET A 1 12.55 11.81 17.57
C MET A 1 11.60 10.78 16.93
N THR A 2 10.33 10.74 17.34
CA THR A 2 9.22 10.16 16.53
C THR A 2 9.20 10.70 15.09
N GLU A 3 9.53 11.98 14.91
CA GLU A 3 9.64 12.64 13.60
C GLU A 3 10.57 11.93 12.60
N ILE A 4 11.63 11.24 13.02
CA ILE A 4 12.61 10.67 12.06
C ILE A 4 12.05 9.39 11.42
N LEU A 5 11.42 8.52 12.23
CA LEU A 5 10.78 7.31 11.75
C LEU A 5 9.53 7.65 10.92
N GLU A 6 8.73 8.60 11.41
CA GLU A 6 7.54 9.09 10.71
C GLU A 6 7.90 9.70 9.36
N ARG A 7 9.00 10.46 9.29
CA ARG A 7 9.51 11.05 8.04
C ARG A 7 10.14 10.01 7.08
N ALA A 8 10.62 8.88 7.59
CA ALA A 8 11.08 7.76 6.77
C ALA A 8 9.90 6.98 6.14
N LEU A 9 8.79 6.87 6.87
CA LEU A 9 7.57 6.19 6.43
C LEU A 9 6.61 7.11 5.67
N ALA A 10 6.79 8.43 5.76
CA ALA A 10 5.94 9.41 5.09
C ALA A 10 5.69 9.13 3.60
N PRO A 11 6.68 8.74 2.77
CA PRO A 11 6.43 8.41 1.36
C PRO A 11 5.44 7.25 1.20
N LEU A 12 5.57 6.23 2.04
CA LEU A 12 4.69 5.05 2.04
C LEU A 12 3.27 5.42 2.50
N MET A 13 3.15 6.23 3.54
CA MET A 13 1.85 6.69 4.06
C MET A 13 1.14 7.61 3.07
N VAL A 14 1.87 8.49 2.38
CA VAL A 14 1.31 9.38 1.35
C VAL A 14 0.72 8.56 0.19
N ILE A 15 1.47 7.58 -0.32
CA ILE A 15 1.01 6.73 -1.43
C ILE A 15 -0.12 5.80 -1.02
N GLY A 16 -0.03 5.21 0.19
CA GLY A 16 -1.15 4.47 0.77
C GLY A 16 -2.40 5.34 0.87
N GLY A 17 -2.26 6.60 1.31
CA GLY A 17 -3.34 7.58 1.36
C GLY A 17 -3.97 7.87 -0.01
N PHE A 18 -3.15 8.11 -1.04
CA PHE A 18 -3.64 8.32 -2.42
C PHE A 18 -4.44 7.13 -2.97
N CYS A 19 -4.06 5.90 -2.59
CA CYS A 19 -4.70 4.67 -3.05
C CYS A 19 -5.84 4.20 -2.14
N ASN A 20 -6.37 5.05 -1.26
CA ASN A 20 -7.40 4.72 -0.27
C ASN A 20 -6.99 3.61 0.74
N LEU A 21 -5.70 3.28 0.82
CA LEU A 21 -5.12 2.29 1.73
C LEU A 21 -4.58 2.91 3.02
N GLY A 22 -4.62 4.23 3.16
CA GLY A 22 -4.09 4.95 4.31
C GLY A 22 -4.87 6.24 4.54
N VAL A 23 -4.69 6.82 5.72
CA VAL A 23 -5.30 8.10 6.08
C VAL A 23 -4.27 9.21 5.91
N PHE A 24 -4.62 10.26 5.18
CA PHE A 24 -3.82 11.48 5.04
C PHE A 24 -3.87 12.29 6.34
N GLU A 25 -2.85 12.18 7.20
CA GLU A 25 -2.63 13.10 8.31
C GLU A 25 -1.50 14.07 7.93
N TYR A 26 -1.85 15.16 7.25
CA TYR A 26 -0.96 16.31 7.08
C TYR A 26 -1.75 17.58 7.45
N PRO A 27 -1.42 18.30 8.55
CA PRO A 27 -0.32 18.10 9.51
C PRO A 27 -0.64 17.14 10.68
N VAL A 28 0.41 16.64 11.32
CA VAL A 28 0.40 15.70 12.46
C VAL A 28 -0.36 16.31 13.64
N GLY A 29 -1.51 15.72 14.00
CA GLY A 29 -2.28 16.09 15.20
C GLY A 29 -3.69 16.65 14.96
N GLN A 30 -4.13 16.81 13.70
CA GLN A 30 -5.47 17.33 13.39
C GLN A 30 -6.46 16.25 12.94
N LEU A 31 -7.73 16.43 13.32
CA LEU A 31 -8.89 15.56 13.09
C LEU A 31 -9.32 15.45 11.61
N ARG A 32 -8.39 15.24 10.66
CA ARG A 32 -8.70 14.98 9.24
C ARG A 32 -8.85 13.50 8.91
N THR A 33 -8.60 12.63 9.87
CA THR A 33 -8.72 11.17 9.74
C THR A 33 -10.10 10.75 9.24
N TYR A 34 -11.14 11.39 9.77
CA TYR A 34 -12.54 11.13 9.39
C TYR A 34 -12.86 11.59 7.96
N ILE A 35 -12.37 12.75 7.54
CA ILE A 35 -12.60 13.30 6.19
C ILE A 35 -11.88 12.45 5.13
N SER A 36 -10.65 12.01 5.39
CA SER A 36 -9.92 11.11 4.48
C SER A 36 -10.61 9.76 4.36
N CYS A 37 -11.16 9.24 5.46
CA CYS A 37 -11.92 7.99 5.47
C CYS A 37 -13.24 8.12 4.68
N LEU A 38 -14.01 9.19 4.92
CA LEU A 38 -15.22 9.48 4.16
C LEU A 38 -14.92 9.65 2.67
N TYR A 39 -13.84 10.34 2.33
CA TYR A 39 -13.40 10.49 0.93
C TYR A 39 -13.09 9.15 0.29
N ALA A 40 -12.33 8.29 0.98
CA ALA A 40 -12.03 6.94 0.51
C ALA A 40 -13.30 6.11 0.31
N LEU A 41 -14.23 6.16 1.26
CA LEU A 41 -15.52 5.47 1.17
C LEU A 41 -16.39 5.98 0.02
N VAL A 42 -16.50 7.30 -0.16
CA VAL A 42 -17.27 7.90 -1.25
C VAL A 42 -16.64 7.56 -2.60
N LYS A 43 -15.31 7.64 -2.72
CA LYS A 43 -14.62 7.26 -3.96
C LYS A 43 -14.83 5.77 -4.27
N CYS A 44 -14.74 4.90 -3.28
CA CYS A 44 -14.98 3.46 -3.47
C CYS A 44 -16.45 3.18 -3.81
N SER A 45 -17.40 3.82 -3.15
CA SER A 45 -18.83 3.62 -3.44
C SER A 45 -19.22 4.10 -4.84
N LEU A 46 -18.68 5.25 -5.27
CA LEU A 46 -18.86 5.75 -6.65
C LEU A 46 -18.28 4.77 -7.68
N LEU A 47 -17.07 4.29 -7.44
CA LEU A 47 -16.40 3.33 -8.32
C LEU A 47 -17.17 2.00 -8.43
N ILE A 48 -17.70 1.50 -7.31
CA ILE A 48 -18.57 0.31 -7.30
C ILE A 48 -19.84 0.56 -8.11
N TYR A 49 -20.52 1.68 -7.83
CA TYR A 49 -21.84 1.95 -8.39
C TYR A 49 -21.79 2.23 -9.89
N PHE A 50 -20.83 3.03 -10.34
CA PHE A 50 -20.76 3.45 -11.75
C PHE A 50 -20.04 2.45 -12.65
N PHE A 51 -19.13 1.63 -12.10
CA PHE A 51 -18.25 0.81 -12.94
C PHE A 51 -18.41 -0.68 -12.66
N TYR A 52 -18.18 -1.14 -11.43
CA TYR A 52 -18.21 -2.58 -11.14
C TYR A 52 -19.61 -3.18 -11.17
N TYR A 53 -20.61 -2.49 -10.64
CA TYR A 53 -21.97 -3.02 -10.60
C TYR A 53 -22.59 -3.18 -12.01
N PRO A 54 -22.49 -2.20 -12.93
CA PRO A 54 -22.90 -2.39 -14.32
C PRO A 54 -22.11 -3.48 -15.04
N SER A 55 -20.78 -3.56 -14.81
CA SER A 55 -19.94 -4.59 -15.43
C SER A 55 -20.35 -6.00 -14.97
N TYR A 56 -20.54 -6.19 -13.67
CA TYR A 56 -20.98 -7.45 -13.07
C TYR A 56 -22.37 -7.88 -13.57
N THR A 57 -23.33 -6.95 -13.58
CA THR A 57 -24.70 -7.25 -14.05
C THR A 57 -24.71 -7.62 -15.53
N ASN A 58 -23.92 -6.93 -16.35
CA ASN A 58 -23.79 -7.26 -17.77
C ASN A 58 -23.12 -8.61 -18.00
N ALA A 59 -22.03 -8.91 -17.29
CA ALA A 59 -21.32 -10.18 -17.36
C ALA A 59 -22.23 -11.34 -16.95
N PHE A 60 -22.92 -11.20 -15.82
CA PHE A 60 -23.87 -12.21 -15.31
C PHE A 60 -25.03 -12.45 -16.28
N LEU A 61 -25.61 -11.38 -16.84
CA LEU A 61 -26.73 -11.50 -17.78
C LEU A 61 -26.32 -12.14 -19.11
N THR A 62 -25.13 -11.83 -19.61
CA THR A 62 -24.66 -12.25 -20.93
C THR A 62 -24.07 -13.66 -20.92
N SER A 63 -23.34 -14.00 -19.86
CA SER A 63 -22.50 -15.21 -19.82
C SER A 63 -22.82 -16.16 -18.67
N GLY A 64 -23.68 -15.77 -17.71
CA GLY A 64 -24.06 -16.58 -16.56
C GLY A 64 -22.89 -17.03 -15.67
N THR A 65 -21.71 -16.41 -15.84
CA THR A 65 -20.45 -16.81 -15.20
C THR A 65 -19.87 -15.63 -14.41
N ILE A 66 -19.19 -15.97 -13.31
CA ILE A 66 -18.47 -15.00 -12.46
C ILE A 66 -17.01 -15.02 -12.90
N TRP A 67 -16.46 -13.86 -13.22
CA TRP A 67 -15.07 -13.74 -13.66
C TRP A 67 -14.14 -13.51 -12.48
N ILE A 68 -12.86 -13.85 -12.64
CA ILE A 68 -11.84 -13.63 -11.60
C ILE A 68 -11.75 -12.14 -11.25
N ASP A 69 -11.92 -11.25 -12.23
CA ASP A 69 -11.85 -9.80 -12.05
C ASP A 69 -12.94 -9.26 -11.12
N ASP A 70 -14.12 -9.89 -11.07
CA ASP A 70 -15.20 -9.56 -10.14
C ASP A 70 -14.77 -9.87 -8.69
N ILE A 71 -14.10 -11.01 -8.49
CA ILE A 71 -13.57 -11.43 -7.19
C ILE A 71 -12.46 -10.48 -6.74
N VAL A 72 -11.57 -10.08 -7.64
CA VAL A 72 -10.47 -9.14 -7.38
C VAL A 72 -11.01 -7.76 -6.98
N SER A 73 -12.07 -7.30 -7.64
CA SER A 73 -12.75 -6.05 -7.33
C SER A 73 -13.39 -6.08 -5.94
N LEU A 74 -14.10 -7.17 -5.59
CA LEU A 74 -14.66 -7.37 -4.26
C LEU A 74 -13.59 -7.45 -3.16
N ALA A 75 -12.50 -8.19 -3.42
CA ALA A 75 -11.37 -8.29 -2.51
C ALA A 75 -10.76 -6.91 -2.21
N THR A 76 -10.69 -6.04 -3.22
CA THR A 76 -10.20 -4.66 -3.06
C THR A 76 -11.08 -3.84 -2.12
N ILE A 77 -12.41 -3.95 -2.22
CA ILE A 77 -13.34 -3.24 -1.33
C ILE A 77 -13.13 -3.71 0.11
N ILE A 78 -13.05 -5.02 0.31
CA ILE A 78 -12.79 -5.61 1.62
C ILE A 78 -11.45 -5.14 2.17
N LEU A 79 -10.39 -5.09 1.37
CA LEU A 79 -9.07 -4.60 1.77
C LEU A 79 -9.08 -3.13 2.17
N ILE A 80 -9.81 -2.27 1.44
CA ILE A 80 -9.93 -0.85 1.80
C ILE A 80 -10.66 -0.70 3.13
N LEU A 81 -11.77 -1.44 3.34
CA LEU A 81 -12.49 -1.44 4.62
C LEU A 81 -11.61 -1.95 5.77
N ILE A 82 -10.89 -3.05 5.56
CA ILE A 82 -9.95 -3.60 6.54
C ILE A 82 -8.86 -2.58 6.87
N SER A 83 -8.30 -1.90 5.86
CA SER A 83 -7.26 -0.90 6.06
C SER A 83 -7.77 0.27 6.90
N ILE A 84 -8.97 0.77 6.60
CA ILE A 84 -9.62 1.82 7.39
C ILE A 84 -9.82 1.38 8.85
N CYS A 85 -10.33 0.17 9.07
CA CYS A 85 -10.60 -0.36 10.41
C CYS A 85 -9.31 -0.56 11.22
N ARG A 86 -8.27 -1.13 10.60
CA ARG A 86 -6.99 -1.46 11.25
C ARG A 86 -5.99 -0.31 11.28
N PHE A 87 -6.33 0.84 10.68
CA PHE A 87 -5.45 2.00 10.68
C PHE A 87 -5.05 2.44 12.10
N LYS A 88 -5.98 2.36 13.05
CA LYS A 88 -5.70 2.68 14.46
C LYS A 88 -4.67 1.73 15.08
N GLU A 89 -4.74 0.45 14.75
CA GLU A 89 -3.78 -0.57 15.21
C GLU A 89 -2.40 -0.34 14.59
N LEU A 90 -2.35 -0.06 13.28
CA LEU A 90 -1.11 0.28 12.59
C LEU A 90 -0.42 1.49 13.24
N LYS A 91 -1.18 2.53 13.60
CA LYS A 91 -0.65 3.71 14.29
C LYS A 91 -0.04 3.38 15.64
N THR A 92 -0.69 2.53 16.43
CA THR A 92 -0.15 2.06 17.72
C THR A 92 1.12 1.27 17.51
N CYS A 93 1.14 0.36 16.54
CA CYS A 93 2.32 -0.43 16.18
C CYS A 93 3.50 0.46 15.77
N LEU A 94 3.28 1.48 14.94
CA LEU A 94 4.32 2.44 14.55
C LEU A 94 4.86 3.24 15.74
N ARG A 95 4.01 3.57 16.73
CA ARG A 95 4.43 4.25 17.95
C ARG A 95 5.27 3.35 18.85
N GLU A 96 4.88 2.09 19.04
CA GLU A 96 5.66 1.10 19.80
C GLU A 96 7.02 0.85 19.14
N LEU A 97 7.02 0.71 17.82
CA LEU A 97 8.24 0.58 17.03
C LEU A 97 9.15 1.80 17.23
N ALA A 98 8.61 3.03 17.26
CA ALA A 98 9.39 4.23 17.53
C ALA A 98 10.05 4.21 18.92
N ILE A 99 9.38 3.63 19.93
CA ILE A 99 9.91 3.49 21.29
C ILE A 99 11.04 2.46 21.34
N VAL A 100 10.82 1.26 20.78
CA VAL A 100 11.85 0.19 20.72
C VAL A 100 13.12 0.69 20.04
N ASN A 101 12.92 1.46 18.99
CA ASN A 101 13.96 2.06 18.18
C ASN A 101 14.77 3.14 18.93
N HIS A 102 14.14 3.92 19.83
CA HIS A 102 14.85 4.79 20.76
C HIS A 102 15.72 4.00 21.74
N THR A 103 15.20 2.88 22.26
CA THR A 103 15.98 2.00 23.15
C THR A 103 17.20 1.41 22.44
N LEU A 104 17.06 1.05 21.16
CA LEU A 104 18.17 0.60 20.31
C LEU A 104 19.25 1.66 20.10
N GLU A 105 18.85 2.92 19.95
CA GLU A 105 19.79 4.06 19.84
C GLU A 105 20.61 4.24 21.13
N VAL A 106 19.97 4.18 22.30
CA VAL A 106 20.64 4.23 23.61
C VAL A 106 21.62 3.06 23.78
N LEU A 107 21.32 1.93 23.16
CA LEU A 107 22.16 0.73 23.12
C LEU A 107 23.33 0.81 22.10
N GLY A 108 23.58 1.99 21.50
CA GLY A 108 24.78 2.27 20.69
C GLY A 108 24.67 1.86 19.21
N THR A 109 23.45 1.70 18.68
CA THR A 109 23.26 1.31 17.28
C THR A 109 23.16 2.51 16.34
N PRO A 110 23.86 2.53 15.19
CA PRO A 110 23.82 3.65 14.27
C PRO A 110 22.47 3.76 13.54
N LYS A 111 22.03 5.00 13.29
CA LYS A 111 20.75 5.32 12.63
C LYS A 111 20.75 4.96 11.14
N GLU A 112 20.40 3.72 10.79
CA GLU A 112 20.22 3.30 9.38
C GLU A 112 18.87 3.72 8.74
N TYR A 113 18.13 4.69 9.30
CA TYR A 113 16.83 5.13 8.72
C TYR A 113 16.94 5.65 7.30
N HIS A 114 18.08 6.21 6.91
CA HIS A 114 18.32 6.65 5.54
C HIS A 114 18.31 5.48 4.56
N ARG A 115 18.87 4.34 4.96
CA ARG A 115 18.89 3.11 4.15
C ARG A 115 17.48 2.56 4.01
N LEU A 116 16.73 2.48 5.10
CA LEU A 116 15.33 2.06 5.09
C LEU A 116 14.47 2.97 4.19
N ARG A 117 14.61 4.29 4.33
CA ARG A 117 13.89 5.25 3.50
C ARG A 117 14.21 5.07 2.03
N ASN A 118 15.47 4.84 1.67
CA ASN A 118 15.85 4.55 0.29
C ASN A 118 15.21 3.25 -0.22
N TRP A 119 15.18 2.19 0.60
CA TRP A 119 14.49 0.95 0.26
C TRP A 119 12.98 1.15 0.01
N ILE A 120 12.31 1.93 0.88
CA ILE A 120 10.90 2.27 0.70
C ILE A 120 10.67 3.05 -0.60
N ILE A 121 11.53 4.03 -0.90
CA ILE A 121 11.45 4.81 -2.13
C ILE A 121 11.67 3.91 -3.36
N GLN A 122 12.59 2.95 -3.30
CA GLN A 122 12.78 1.97 -4.38
C GLN A 122 11.55 1.10 -4.62
N ILE A 123 10.90 0.62 -3.56
CA ILE A 123 9.65 -0.15 -3.66
C ILE A 123 8.56 0.69 -4.34
N ILE A 124 8.42 1.95 -3.92
CA ILE A 124 7.48 2.90 -4.51
C ILE A 124 7.75 3.11 -6.00
N MET A 125 9.01 3.36 -6.37
CA MET A 125 9.39 3.54 -7.78
C MET A 125 9.09 2.29 -8.60
N GLY A 126 9.38 1.10 -8.08
CA GLY A 126 9.04 -0.17 -8.73
C GLY A 126 7.53 -0.33 -8.95
N TRP A 127 6.72 0.01 -7.96
CA TRP A 127 5.26 -0.01 -8.09
C TRP A 127 4.75 0.98 -9.15
N ILE A 128 5.29 2.21 -9.19
CA ILE A 128 4.94 3.19 -10.22
C ILE A 128 5.27 2.66 -11.63
N VAL A 129 6.46 2.09 -11.80
CA VAL A 129 6.88 1.50 -13.08
C VAL A 129 5.96 0.35 -13.47
N TYR A 130 5.55 -0.50 -12.52
CA TYR A 130 4.61 -1.59 -12.75
C TYR A 130 3.25 -1.08 -13.27
N VAL A 131 2.70 -0.03 -12.66
CA VAL A 131 1.44 0.59 -13.10
C VAL A 131 1.55 1.12 -14.53
N PHE A 132 2.64 1.83 -14.86
CA PHE A 132 2.86 2.33 -16.22
C PHE A 132 3.08 1.22 -17.24
N TYR A 133 3.74 0.15 -16.85
CA TYR A 133 3.94 -1.02 -17.69
C TYR A 133 2.60 -1.68 -18.05
N GLN A 134 1.72 -1.88 -17.06
CA GLN A 134 0.39 -2.45 -17.28
C GLN A 134 -0.46 -1.55 -18.19
N LEU A 135 -0.44 -0.24 -17.95
CA LEU A 135 -1.09 0.75 -18.80
C LEU A 135 -0.61 0.70 -20.26
N THR A 136 0.70 0.52 -20.47
CA THR A 136 1.30 0.45 -21.80
C THR A 136 0.83 -0.79 -22.55
N ILE A 137 0.78 -1.95 -21.88
CA ILE A 137 0.27 -3.20 -22.45
C ILE A 137 -1.18 -3.04 -22.87
N ASN A 138 -2.02 -2.53 -21.97
CA ASN A 138 -3.45 -2.36 -22.25
C ASN A 138 -3.68 -1.37 -23.40
N SER A 139 -2.93 -0.27 -23.43
CA SER A 139 -2.98 0.70 -24.53
C SER A 139 -2.60 0.08 -25.87
N PHE A 140 -1.57 -0.78 -25.89
CA PHE A 140 -1.14 -1.48 -27.09
C PHE A 140 -2.16 -2.53 -27.55
N LEU A 141 -2.74 -3.29 -26.63
CA LEU A 141 -3.80 -4.26 -26.94
C LEU A 141 -5.05 -3.58 -27.51
N ILE A 142 -5.46 -2.45 -26.92
CA ILE A 142 -6.58 -1.64 -27.42
C ILE A 142 -6.30 -1.14 -28.84
N MET A 143 -5.08 -0.65 -29.10
CA MET A 143 -4.67 -0.20 -30.44
C MET A 143 -4.70 -1.35 -31.46
N LEU A 144 -4.27 -2.56 -31.07
CA LEU A 144 -4.30 -3.74 -31.94
C LEU A 144 -5.72 -4.24 -32.23
N TYR A 145 -6.60 -4.21 -31.22
CA TYR A 145 -7.98 -4.69 -31.34
C TYR A 145 -8.83 -3.73 -32.19
N LEU A 146 -8.66 -2.42 -31.99
CA LEU A 146 -9.37 -1.36 -32.72
C LEU A 146 -8.71 -1.01 -34.07
N LYS A 147 -8.34 -2.04 -34.84
CA LYS A 147 -7.51 -1.99 -36.07
C LYS A 147 -7.96 -1.01 -37.17
N ASN A 148 -9.10 -0.33 -37.05
CA ASN A 148 -9.64 0.60 -38.04
C ASN A 148 -10.04 1.96 -37.43
N GLY A 149 -9.44 3.05 -37.93
CA GLY A 149 -9.97 4.42 -37.86
C GLY A 149 -10.50 4.88 -36.50
N ILE A 150 -9.60 5.06 -35.52
CA ILE A 150 -10.01 5.43 -34.16
C ILE A 150 -10.26 6.94 -34.06
N ASP A 151 -11.45 7.32 -33.62
CA ASP A 151 -11.70 8.64 -33.06
C ASP A 151 -10.92 8.79 -31.75
N PHE A 152 -10.14 9.87 -31.61
CA PHE A 152 -9.33 10.16 -30.42
C PHE A 152 -10.13 10.04 -29.10
N ASN A 153 -11.42 10.41 -29.12
CA ASN A 153 -12.30 10.28 -27.97
C ASN A 153 -12.48 8.83 -27.52
N LEU A 154 -12.63 7.88 -28.46
CA LEU A 154 -12.84 6.47 -28.15
C LEU A 154 -11.57 5.84 -27.57
N PHE A 155 -10.40 6.28 -28.05
CA PHE A 155 -9.11 5.91 -27.48
C PHE A 155 -8.96 6.39 -26.03
N VAL A 156 -9.30 7.65 -25.74
CA VAL A 156 -9.23 8.20 -24.38
C VAL A 156 -10.19 7.47 -23.43
N VAL A 157 -11.42 7.18 -23.87
CA VAL A 157 -12.37 6.40 -23.07
C VAL A 157 -11.84 4.99 -22.80
N ALA A 158 -11.29 4.31 -23.81
CA ALA A 158 -10.75 2.97 -23.64
C ALA A 158 -9.56 2.93 -22.68
N ILE A 159 -8.65 3.92 -22.74
CA ILE A 159 -7.57 4.05 -21.76
C ILE A 159 -8.11 4.26 -20.36
N TYR A 160 -9.11 5.13 -20.20
CA TYR A 160 -9.72 5.40 -18.90
C TYR A 160 -10.35 4.14 -18.30
N VAL A 161 -11.08 3.36 -19.11
CA VAL A 161 -11.66 2.08 -18.70
C VAL A 161 -10.58 1.09 -18.28
N ALA A 162 -9.52 0.92 -19.08
CA ALA A 162 -8.40 0.03 -18.72
C ALA A 162 -7.73 0.43 -17.39
N LEU A 163 -7.58 1.73 -17.14
CA LEU A 163 -7.00 2.25 -15.91
C LEU A 163 -7.88 1.94 -14.69
N LEU A 164 -9.21 1.94 -14.87
CA LEU A 164 -10.17 1.52 -13.85
C LEU A 164 -10.17 0.00 -13.63
N ASP A 165 -10.05 -0.80 -14.68
CA ASP A 165 -9.98 -2.26 -14.61
C ASP A 165 -8.71 -2.74 -13.87
N ASP A 166 -7.57 -2.07 -14.07
CA ASP A 166 -6.32 -2.40 -13.40
C ASP A 166 -6.25 -1.88 -11.95
N TYR A 167 -7.12 -0.93 -11.57
CA TYR A 167 -7.07 -0.27 -10.27
C TYR A 167 -7.14 -1.25 -9.08
N PRO A 168 -8.06 -2.24 -9.03
CA PRO A 168 -8.09 -3.28 -8.00
C PRO A 168 -6.75 -3.99 -7.80
N SER A 169 -6.19 -4.50 -8.88
CA SER A 169 -4.92 -5.23 -8.88
C SER A 169 -3.77 -4.37 -8.36
N ASN A 170 -3.73 -3.09 -8.77
CA ASN A 170 -2.74 -2.13 -8.31
C ASN A 170 -2.86 -1.82 -6.81
N VAL A 171 -4.09 -1.69 -6.30
CA VAL A 171 -4.37 -1.48 -4.87
C VAL A 171 -3.99 -2.71 -4.05
N ILE A 172 -4.31 -3.91 -4.53
CA ILE A 172 -3.92 -5.17 -3.87
C ILE A 172 -2.39 -5.28 -3.81
N ALA A 173 -1.71 -5.08 -4.94
CA ALA A 173 -0.25 -5.12 -5.02
C ALA A 173 0.39 -4.11 -4.05
N LEU A 174 -0.13 -2.88 -4.01
CA LEU A 174 0.37 -1.85 -3.09
C LEU A 174 0.14 -2.24 -1.62
N SER A 175 -1.03 -2.76 -1.28
CA SER A 175 -1.34 -3.19 0.09
C SER A 175 -0.43 -4.35 0.54
N ALA A 176 -0.14 -5.30 -0.36
CA ALA A 176 0.81 -6.38 -0.12
C ALA A 176 2.23 -5.84 0.08
N LEU A 177 2.67 -4.87 -0.73
CA LEU A 177 3.98 -4.22 -0.58
C LEU A 177 4.11 -3.46 0.74
N ILE A 178 3.07 -2.72 1.16
CA ILE A 178 3.03 -2.03 2.45
C ILE A 178 3.15 -3.04 3.60
N SER A 179 2.35 -4.11 3.56
CA SER A 179 2.38 -5.18 4.56
C SER A 179 3.75 -5.86 4.62
N ALA A 180 4.33 -6.21 3.47
CA ALA A 180 5.66 -6.82 3.36
C ALA A 180 6.76 -5.90 3.90
N ALA A 181 6.70 -4.59 3.63
CA ALA A 181 7.66 -3.62 4.14
C ALA A 181 7.59 -3.50 5.68
N ILE A 182 6.38 -3.45 6.24
CA ILE A 182 6.19 -3.39 7.70
C ILE A 182 6.69 -4.69 8.34
N LEU A 183 6.30 -5.85 7.81
CA LEU A 183 6.71 -7.15 8.32
C LEU A 183 8.23 -7.34 8.24
N GLY A 184 8.85 -6.96 7.12
CA GLY A 184 10.29 -7.01 6.94
C GLY A 184 11.03 -6.14 7.95
N LEU A 185 10.49 -4.96 8.27
CA LEU A 185 11.05 -4.08 9.29
C LEU A 185 10.92 -4.65 10.71
N VAL A 186 9.75 -5.22 11.06
CA VAL A 186 9.55 -5.87 12.36
C VAL A 186 10.48 -7.07 12.51
N LEU A 187 10.60 -7.92 11.49
CA LEU A 187 11.50 -9.07 11.49
C LEU A 187 12.96 -8.65 11.65
N TYR A 188 13.40 -7.61 10.92
CA TYR A 188 14.75 -7.07 11.04
C TYR A 188 15.05 -6.62 12.48
N MET A 189 14.12 -5.87 13.11
CA MET A 189 14.27 -5.43 14.49
C MET A 189 14.29 -6.60 15.48
N CYS A 190 13.42 -7.61 15.30
CA CYS A 190 13.37 -8.80 16.16
C CYS A 190 14.65 -9.63 16.08
N ILE A 191 15.17 -9.88 14.89
CA ILE A 191 16.42 -10.63 14.68
C ILE A 191 17.58 -9.87 15.34
N TYR A 192 17.64 -8.56 15.15
CA TYR A 192 18.67 -7.73 15.75
C TYR A 192 18.63 -7.76 17.28
N LEU A 193 17.43 -7.64 17.86
CA LEU A 193 17.22 -7.68 19.31
C LEU A 193 17.63 -9.05 19.91
N LEU A 194 17.23 -10.14 19.25
CA LEU A 194 17.58 -11.51 19.65
C LEU A 194 19.10 -11.73 19.63
N PHE A 195 19.77 -11.31 18.56
CA PHE A 195 21.23 -11.44 18.44
C PHE A 195 21.95 -10.69 19.57
N LYS A 196 21.48 -9.49 19.91
CA LYS A 196 22.07 -8.68 20.98
C LYS A 196 21.81 -9.22 22.37
N LEU A 197 20.61 -9.72 22.64
CA LEU A 197 20.27 -10.39 23.90
C LEU A 197 21.13 -11.64 24.10
N PHE A 198 21.34 -12.42 23.04
CA PHE A 198 22.20 -13.59 23.05
C PHE A 198 23.65 -13.21 23.36
N LEU A 199 24.17 -12.16 22.71
CA LEU A 199 25.53 -11.68 22.92
C LEU A 199 25.73 -11.14 24.34
N LEU A 200 24.75 -10.42 24.90
CA LEU A 200 24.76 -9.96 26.28
C LEU A 200 24.75 -11.15 27.26
N THR A 201 23.91 -12.15 27.02
CA THR A 201 23.82 -13.36 27.84
C THR A 201 25.12 -14.16 27.82
N LEU A 202 25.76 -14.24 26.65
CA LEU A 202 27.09 -14.86 26.50
C LEU A 202 28.15 -14.08 27.28
N CYS A 203 28.13 -12.74 27.17
CA CYS A 203 29.07 -11.87 27.87
C CYS A 203 28.94 -12.00 29.38
N VAL A 204 27.70 -11.93 29.93
CA VAL A 204 27.45 -12.14 31.36
C VAL A 204 27.96 -13.50 31.82
N LYS A 205 27.69 -14.58 31.06
CA LYS A 205 28.20 -15.92 31.38
C LYS A 205 29.73 -16.00 31.39
N ILE A 206 30.41 -15.30 30.48
CA ILE A 206 31.88 -15.27 30.42
C ILE A 206 32.47 -14.51 31.61
N PHE A 207 31.84 -13.44 32.10
CA PHE A 207 32.33 -12.65 33.23
C PHE A 207 32.00 -13.23 34.61
N THR A 208 31.05 -14.18 34.69
CA THR A 208 30.68 -14.85 35.96
C THR A 208 31.47 -16.13 36.27
N VAL A 209 32.40 -16.54 35.40
CA VAL A 209 33.31 -17.69 35.58
C VAL A 209 34.71 -17.18 35.90
#